data_AF-A0A938ASP2-F1
#
_entry.id   AF-A0A938ASP2-F1
#
_cell.length_a   1.000
_cell.length_b   1.000
_cell.length_c   1.000
_cell.angle_alpha   90.00
_cell.angle_beta   90.00
_cell.angle_gamma   90.00
#
_symmetry.space_group_name_H-M   'P 1'
#
loop_
_entity.id
_entity.type
_entity.pdbx_description
1 polymer ?
#
loop_
_entity_poly.entity_id
_entity_poly.type
_entity_poly.pdbx_seq_one_letter_code
_entity_poly.pdbx_strand_id
1 'polypeptide(L)'
;MERTINGKKVVFREKLAARGCWNLLEKIDHFGQEAVKGDFSNAAIILTRAVESWEFPGDPTDLAAYDALDQIEEMPPLIGALTEYIALKTERLGGKNLPGLSTSESASSNLSPGTTGE
;
A
#
# COMPACT_ATOMS: atom_id res chain seq x y z
N MET A 1 -7.74 11.61 4.08
CA MET A 1 -8.10 11.42 2.65
C MET A 1 -9.44 10.73 2.63
N GLU A 2 -10.36 11.11 1.74
CA GLU A 2 -11.68 10.49 1.66
C GLU A 2 -11.85 9.69 0.36
N ARG A 3 -12.52 8.55 0.47
CA ARG A 3 -12.89 7.68 -0.65
C ARG A 3 -14.32 7.19 -0.47
N THR A 4 -14.99 6.96 -1.59
CA THR A 4 -16.31 6.33 -1.61
C THR A 4 -16.14 4.94 -2.20
N ILE A 5 -16.56 3.91 -1.48
CA ILE A 5 -16.47 2.50 -1.88
C ILE A 5 -17.89 1.93 -1.77
N ASN A 6 -18.47 1.50 -2.89
CA ASN A 6 -19.85 0.98 -2.94
C ASN A 6 -20.89 1.91 -2.30
N GLY A 7 -20.72 3.23 -2.49
CA GLY A 7 -21.59 4.24 -1.89
C GLY A 7 -21.36 4.48 -0.40
N LYS A 8 -20.40 3.79 0.22
CA LYS A 8 -19.96 3.99 1.61
C LYS A 8 -18.76 4.91 1.67
N LYS A 9 -18.82 5.92 2.53
CA LYS A 9 -17.71 6.83 2.79
C LYS A 9 -16.66 6.14 3.67
N VAL A 10 -15.39 6.26 3.29
CA VAL A 10 -14.22 5.85 4.07
C VAL A 10 -13.26 7.03 4.20
N VAL A 11 -12.88 7.33 5.44
CA VAL A 11 -11.96 8.42 5.77
C VAL A 11 -10.66 7.83 6.29
N PHE A 12 -9.57 8.10 5.58
CA PHE A 12 -8.21 7.76 5.99
C PHE A 12 -7.60 8.89 6.82
N ARG A 13 -6.89 8.50 7.88
CA ARG A 13 -6.22 9.40 8.81
C ARG A 13 -5.26 10.34 8.10
N GLU A 14 -5.09 11.54 8.64
CA GLU A 14 -4.06 12.45 8.15
C GLU A 14 -2.66 12.04 8.62
N LYS A 15 -2.54 11.40 9.78
CA LYS A 15 -1.24 11.02 10.39
C LYS A 15 -1.28 9.56 10.83
N LEU A 16 -0.20 8.84 10.54
CA LEU A 16 0.07 7.51 11.08
C LEU A 16 1.00 7.65 12.28
N ALA A 17 0.62 7.08 13.42
CA ALA A 17 1.44 7.13 14.62
C ALA A 17 2.70 6.27 14.45
N ALA A 18 3.89 6.88 14.58
CA ALA A 18 5.17 6.20 14.34
C ALA A 18 5.34 4.91 15.15
N ARG A 19 5.03 4.92 16.44
CA ARG A 19 5.13 3.73 17.32
C ARG A 19 4.20 2.58 16.90
N GLY A 20 3.03 2.91 16.37
CA GLY A 20 2.07 1.91 15.88
C GLY A 20 2.32 1.49 14.44
N CYS A 21 3.15 2.23 13.69
CA CYS A 21 3.33 2.04 12.25
C CYS A 21 4.78 1.72 11.85
N TRP A 22 5.70 1.59 12.81
CA TRP A 22 7.11 1.29 12.55
C TRP A 22 7.29 0.00 11.75
N ASN A 23 6.68 -1.09 12.23
CA ASN A 23 6.68 -2.39 11.52
C ASN A 23 5.68 -2.41 10.34
N LEU A 24 4.93 -1.34 10.12
CA LEU A 24 3.96 -1.23 9.02
C LEU A 24 4.67 -0.83 7.74
N LEU A 25 5.73 -0.02 7.82
CA LEU A 25 6.53 0.39 6.67
C LEU A 25 7.17 -0.82 5.96
N GLU A 26 7.66 -1.79 6.72
CA GLU A 26 8.19 -3.06 6.16
C GLU A 26 7.11 -3.86 5.43
N LYS A 27 5.88 -3.88 5.96
CA LYS A 27 4.75 -4.55 5.31
C LYS A 27 4.28 -3.79 4.09
N ILE A 28 4.28 -2.46 4.14
CA ILE A 28 3.88 -1.57 3.05
C ILE A 28 4.80 -1.74 1.83
N ASP A 29 6.11 -1.90 2.04
CA ASP A 29 7.07 -2.17 0.97
C ASP A 29 6.72 -3.47 0.21
N HIS A 30 6.29 -4.50 0.95
CA HIS A 30 5.80 -5.75 0.38
C HIS A 30 4.45 -5.60 -0.34
N PHE A 31 3.52 -4.80 0.21
CA PHE A 31 2.21 -4.53 -0.42
C PHE A 31 2.32 -3.73 -1.72
N GLY A 32 3.25 -2.77 -1.83
CA GLY A 32 3.42 -1.95 -3.03
C GLY A 32 3.87 -2.75 -4.25
N GLN A 33 4.59 -3.86 -4.05
CA GLN A 33 5.12 -4.72 -5.12
C GLN A 33 4.19 -5.92 -5.46
N GLU A 34 3.43 -6.44 -4.49
CA GLU A 34 2.57 -7.63 -4.67
C GLU A 34 1.14 -7.44 -4.14
N ALA A 35 0.55 -6.25 -4.29
CA ALA A 35 -0.82 -5.92 -3.81
C ALA A 35 -1.91 -6.92 -4.23
N VAL A 36 -1.70 -7.65 -5.33
CA VAL A 36 -2.64 -8.65 -5.86
C VAL A 36 -2.55 -10.01 -5.15
N LYS A 37 -1.48 -10.28 -4.39
CA LYS A 37 -1.28 -11.53 -3.64
C LYS A 37 -1.24 -11.36 -2.12
N GLY A 38 -1.36 -10.12 -1.64
CA GLY A 38 -1.23 -9.78 -0.22
C GLY A 38 -2.28 -10.48 0.64
N ASP A 39 -1.81 -11.21 1.64
CA ASP A 39 -2.60 -11.81 2.71
C ASP A 39 -3.58 -10.78 3.31
N PHE A 40 -4.88 -11.09 3.19
CA PHE A 40 -6.02 -10.33 3.75
C PHE A 40 -5.72 -9.83 5.16
N SER A 41 -5.13 -10.69 5.99
CA SER A 41 -4.82 -10.42 7.39
C SER A 41 -3.88 -9.21 7.53
N ASN A 42 -2.89 -9.10 6.65
CA ASN A 42 -1.96 -7.97 6.70
C ASN A 42 -2.59 -6.68 6.18
N ALA A 43 -3.43 -6.75 5.15
CA ALA A 43 -4.14 -5.60 4.61
C ALA A 43 -5.11 -5.02 5.66
N ALA A 44 -5.89 -5.89 6.30
CA ALA A 44 -6.82 -5.51 7.36
C ALA A 44 -6.08 -4.89 8.56
N ILE A 45 -4.94 -5.45 8.99
CA ILE A 45 -4.11 -4.84 10.04
C ILE A 45 -3.65 -3.42 9.66
N ILE A 46 -3.27 -3.18 8.41
CA ILE A 46 -2.89 -1.84 7.97
C ILE A 46 -4.11 -0.92 7.98
N LEU A 47 -5.26 -1.39 7.49
CA LEU A 47 -6.51 -0.64 7.48
C LEU A 47 -6.95 -0.22 8.88
N THR A 48 -6.80 -1.07 9.91
CA THR A 48 -7.14 -0.71 11.30
C THR A 48 -6.40 0.52 11.83
N ARG A 49 -5.24 0.81 11.25
CA ARG A 49 -4.38 1.95 11.62
C ARG A 49 -4.54 3.12 10.67
N ALA A 50 -4.92 2.86 9.42
CA ALA A 50 -5.01 3.87 8.37
C ALA A 50 -6.39 4.52 8.29
N VAL A 51 -7.45 3.77 8.58
CA VAL A 51 -8.82 4.26 8.55
C VAL A 51 -9.13 4.99 9.87
N GLU A 52 -9.77 6.14 9.72
CA GLU A 52 -10.24 6.99 10.82
C GLU A 52 -11.71 6.72 11.12
N SER A 53 -12.53 6.65 10.07
CA SER A 53 -13.95 6.34 10.14
C SER A 53 -14.43 5.76 8.80
N TRP A 54 -15.52 5.00 8.84
CA TRP A 54 -16.20 4.49 7.66
C TRP A 54 -17.70 4.32 7.88
N GLU A 55 -18.45 4.06 6.83
CA GLU A 55 -19.89 3.76 6.88
C GLU A 55 -20.21 2.25 6.74
N PHE A 56 -19.17 1.40 6.77
CA PHE A 56 -19.34 -0.04 6.90
C PHE A 56 -19.71 -0.42 8.34
N PRO A 57 -20.34 -1.58 8.56
CA PRO A 57 -20.63 -2.07 9.91
C PRO A 57 -19.36 -2.27 10.74
N GLY A 58 -19.42 -1.91 12.02
CA GLY A 58 -18.34 -2.11 12.98
C GLY A 58 -17.35 -0.95 13.08
N ASP A 59 -16.42 -1.06 14.03
CA ASP A 59 -15.37 -0.08 14.26
C ASP A 59 -14.19 -0.36 13.31
N PRO A 60 -13.76 0.59 12.47
CA PRO A 60 -12.62 0.37 11.57
C PRO A 60 -11.30 0.13 12.32
N THR A 61 -11.21 0.41 13.62
CA THR A 61 -10.01 0.08 14.42
C THR A 61 -10.02 -1.35 14.94
N ASP A 62 -11.15 -2.06 14.83
CA ASP A 62 -11.29 -3.47 15.17
C ASP A 62 -11.02 -4.34 13.93
N LEU A 63 -10.12 -5.31 14.08
CA LEU A 63 -9.79 -6.24 13.01
C LEU A 63 -11.00 -7.09 12.60
N ALA A 64 -11.83 -7.49 13.57
CA ALA A 64 -13.00 -8.33 13.30
C ALA A 64 -14.07 -7.62 12.45
N ALA A 65 -14.06 -6.28 12.41
CA ALA A 65 -14.99 -5.54 11.55
C ALA A 65 -14.70 -5.75 10.06
N TYR A 66 -13.48 -6.14 9.68
CA TYR A 66 -13.09 -6.43 8.30
C TYR A 66 -13.53 -7.82 7.84
N ASP A 67 -13.77 -8.76 8.77
CA ASP A 67 -14.25 -10.11 8.44
C ASP A 67 -15.69 -10.10 7.89
N ALA A 68 -16.44 -9.04 8.20
CA ALA A 68 -17.81 -8.85 7.73
C ALA A 68 -17.90 -8.23 6.33
N LEU A 69 -16.78 -7.78 5.76
CA LEU A 69 -16.75 -7.16 4.44
C LEU A 69 -16.75 -8.20 3.34
N ASP A 70 -17.44 -7.90 2.25
CA ASP A 70 -17.44 -8.75 1.06
C ASP A 70 -16.03 -8.80 0.43
N GLN A 71 -15.52 -10.01 0.28
CA GLN A 71 -14.16 -10.24 -0.21
C GLN A 71 -13.96 -9.84 -1.69
N ILE A 72 -15.04 -9.72 -2.47
CA ILE A 72 -15.02 -9.43 -3.90
C ILE A 72 -15.42 -7.98 -4.15
N GLU A 73 -16.50 -7.52 -3.53
CA GLU A 73 -17.10 -6.22 -3.83
C GLU A 73 -16.53 -5.10 -2.96
N GLU A 74 -16.15 -5.37 -1.71
CA GLU A 74 -15.81 -4.32 -0.74
C GLU A 74 -14.32 -4.28 -0.41
N MET A 75 -13.70 -5.45 -0.18
CA MET A 75 -12.29 -5.53 0.18
C MET A 75 -11.33 -5.07 -0.92
N PRO A 76 -11.48 -5.48 -2.21
CA PRO A 76 -10.56 -5.05 -3.25
C PRO A 76 -10.51 -3.53 -3.48
N PRO A 77 -11.63 -2.80 -3.60
CA PRO A 77 -11.58 -1.34 -3.73
C PRO A 77 -11.05 -0.66 -2.46
N LEU A 78 -11.26 -1.25 -1.27
CA LEU A 78 -10.69 -0.75 -0.02
C LEU A 78 -9.16 -0.90 0.03
N ILE A 79 -8.64 -2.03 -0.44
CA ILE A 79 -7.19 -2.25 -0.61
C ILE A 79 -6.61 -1.28 -1.65
N GLY A 80 -7.31 -1.05 -2.76
CA GLY A 80 -6.91 -0.05 -3.76
C GLY A 80 -6.79 1.35 -3.17
N ALA A 81 -7.80 1.78 -2.40
CA ALA A 81 -7.80 3.06 -1.70
C ALA A 81 -6.66 3.16 -0.66
N LEU A 82 -6.35 2.06 0.03
CA LEU A 82 -5.22 2.00 0.95
C LEU A 82 -3.88 2.18 0.23
N THR A 83 -3.69 1.52 -0.92
CA THR A 83 -2.47 1.64 -1.73
C THR A 83 -2.27 3.08 -2.20
N GLU A 84 -3.32 3.74 -2.68
CA GLU A 84 -3.26 5.17 -3.04
C GLU A 84 -2.90 6.05 -1.84
N TYR A 85 -3.53 5.80 -0.69
CA TYR A 85 -3.26 6.54 0.54
C TYR A 85 -1.79 6.42 0.95
N ILE A 86 -1.24 5.21 0.90
CA ILE A 86 0.17 4.95 1.19
C ILE A 86 1.07 5.69 0.20
N ALA A 87 0.82 5.57 -1.10
CA ALA A 87 1.60 6.24 -2.15
C ALA A 87 1.66 7.75 -1.91
N LEU A 88 0.52 8.38 -1.64
CA LEU A 88 0.46 9.81 -1.34
C LEU A 88 1.25 10.19 -0.08
N LYS A 89 1.33 9.31 0.92
CA LYS A 89 2.12 9.55 2.14
C LYS A 89 3.60 9.38 1.88
N THR A 90 4.01 8.38 1.10
CA THR A 90 5.43 8.14 0.77
C THR A 90 5.97 9.19 -0.19
N GLU A 91 5.20 9.64 -1.18
CA GLU A 91 5.59 10.74 -2.07
C GLU A 91 5.80 12.05 -1.29
N ARG A 92 4.94 12.33 -0.30
CA ARG A 92 5.10 13.50 0.59
C ARG A 92 6.30 13.41 1.52
N LEU A 93 6.80 12.20 1.81
CA LEU A 93 8.04 11.99 2.57
C LEU A 93 9.30 12.29 1.72
N GLY A 94 9.12 12.58 0.43
CA GLY A 94 10.17 12.99 -0.49
C GLY A 94 10.74 11.80 -1.26
N GLY A 95 10.90 11.96 -2.58
CA GLY A 95 11.57 11.02 -3.49
C GLY A 95 13.06 10.83 -3.18
N LYS A 96 13.36 10.33 -1.98
CA LYS A 96 14.65 9.79 -1.58
C LYS A 96 14.39 8.38 -1.13
N ASN A 97 14.83 7.45 -1.97
CA ASN A 97 15.11 6.05 -1.66
C ASN A 97 14.83 5.69 -0.20
N LEU A 98 13.64 5.12 0.04
CA LEU A 98 13.48 4.22 1.16
C LEU A 98 14.60 3.16 1.02
N PRO A 99 15.46 2.95 2.01
CA PRO A 99 16.51 1.96 1.91
C PRO A 99 15.85 0.58 1.76
N GLY A 100 15.82 0.06 0.54
CA GLY A 100 15.08 -1.14 0.14
C GLY A 100 14.43 -1.03 -1.24
N LEU A 101 14.17 0.19 -1.72
CA LEU A 101 13.68 0.43 -3.08
C LEU A 101 14.86 0.35 -4.07
N SER A 102 15.35 -0.86 -4.33
CA SER A 102 16.20 -1.09 -5.51
C SER A 102 15.34 -0.80 -6.73
N THR A 103 15.46 0.42 -7.27
CA THR A 103 15.32 0.61 -8.72
C THR A 103 16.24 -0.42 -9.34
N SER A 104 15.65 -1.47 -9.92
CA SER A 104 16.34 -2.31 -10.89
C SER A 104 16.66 -1.41 -12.08
N GLU A 105 17.74 -0.64 -11.97
CA GLU A 105 18.49 -0.18 -13.13
C GLU A 105 18.89 -1.45 -13.88
N SER A 106 18.09 -1.79 -14.89
CA SER A 106 18.53 -2.70 -15.94
C SER A 106 19.69 -2.02 -16.65
N ALA A 107 20.90 -2.25 -16.11
CA ALA A 107 22.14 -1.84 -16.69
C ALA A 107 22.29 -2.53 -18.06
N SER A 108 22.29 -1.68 -19.09
CA SER A 108 23.15 -1.70 -20.27
C SER A 108 23.69 -3.04 -20.76
N SER A 109 23.40 -3.33 -22.03
CA SER A 109 24.39 -3.96 -22.91
C SER A 109 24.61 -3.06 -24.11
N ASN A 110 25.58 -2.15 -23.95
CA ASN A 110 26.32 -1.52 -25.05
C ASN A 110 27.08 -2.64 -25.77
N LEU A 111 26.64 -3.03 -26.95
CA LEU A 111 27.46 -3.81 -27.88
C LEU A 111 28.22 -2.83 -28.78
N SER A 112 29.49 -2.61 -28.45
CA SER A 112 30.47 -2.08 -29.40
C SER A 112 31.01 -3.25 -30.23
N PRO A 113 30.96 -3.22 -31.58
CA PRO A 113 31.68 -4.20 -32.38
C PRO A 113 33.17 -3.82 -32.44
N GLY A 114 34.01 -4.67 -31.86
CA GLY A 114 35.45 -4.64 -32.03
C GLY A 114 35.86 -5.13 -33.41
N THR A 115 36.78 -4.39 -34.03
CA THR A 115 37.51 -4.72 -35.26
C THR A 115 38.57 -5.81 -35.03
N THR A 116 38.60 -6.83 -35.89
CA THR A 116 39.76 -7.68 -36.27
C THR A 116 39.28 -8.40 -37.55
N GLY A 117 39.91 -8.41 -38.71
CA GLY A 117 41.32 -8.38 -39.07
C GLY A 117 41.64 -9.69 -39.78
N GLU A 118 41.53 -9.73 -41.11
CA GLU A 118 42.18 -10.65 -42.05
C GLU A 118 42.32 -9.94 -43.41
#